data_AF-A0A4Y9P7U1-F1
#
_entry.id   AF-A0A4Y9P7U1-F1
#
_cell.length_a   1.000
_cell.length_b   1.000
_cell.length_c   1.000
_cell.angle_alpha   90.00
_cell.angle_beta   90.00
_cell.angle_gamma   90.00
#
_symmetry.space_group_name_H-M   'P 1'
#
loop_
_entity.id
_entity.type
_entity.pdbx_description
1 polymer ?
#
loop_
_entity_poly.entity_id
_entity_poly.type
_entity_poly.pdbx_seq_one_letter_code
_entity_poly.pdbx_strand_id
1 'polypeptide(L)'
;MSTEWEIAVVGGGVAGLTAARVAAEAGRRVIAYDRLSPGGQLVNLTTLHDYPEPGGSAEPWALISELVARAEAAGVTMSFDEVTRVHAGAPARLETSGGEVTAGAVVIATGLTNGRLGLPGEEALVGRGLSTCAGCDGPLYRGKAVAVVGDDEWTAEEALELAELASSVTVLVPGTPRWSPERDQRLTAADRVEVLTGAMVTGLRADGVLQGVTVRTGDGERELPVQGVFPYVGRSGPVGLVDGLPADAEKRLLTEDGVRTAVPTVFVAGDARAGAAQTLLSVVADGAAAGQAAVAALRPAGGGPAGGGLRIVDPTFGVLPDDADVEVRAGGTADWTQVALFTNSKPNATELLRGVGERLQAHWDLRDLGFASKDNASAAADKDTIDWLSQNYKMVVVAVGD
;
A
#
# COMPACT_ATOMS: atom_id res chain seq x y z
N MET A 1 16.77 -2.52 22.89
CA MET A 1 17.22 -3.55 21.92
C MET A 1 17.17 -2.89 20.55
N SER A 2 18.24 -2.94 19.77
CA SER A 2 18.24 -2.40 18.40
C SER A 2 17.43 -3.34 17.50
N THR A 3 16.37 -2.83 16.87
CA THR A 3 15.67 -3.55 15.81
C THR A 3 16.36 -3.31 14.48
N GLU A 4 16.29 -4.31 13.61
CA GLU A 4 16.77 -4.17 12.24
C GLU A 4 15.98 -3.08 11.50
N TRP A 5 14.65 -3.12 11.66
CA TRP A 5 13.72 -2.16 11.08
C TRP A 5 12.94 -1.40 12.16
N GLU A 6 12.60 -0.15 11.91
CA GLU A 6 11.67 0.55 12.81
C GLU A 6 10.24 0.10 12.52
N ILE A 7 9.87 0.01 11.24
CA ILE A 7 8.55 -0.42 10.80
C ILE A 7 8.71 -1.47 9.68
N ALA A 8 7.99 -2.59 9.80
CA ALA A 8 7.82 -3.55 8.73
C ALA A 8 6.37 -3.50 8.21
N VAL A 9 6.21 -3.48 6.89
CA VAL A 9 4.91 -3.56 6.22
C VAL A 9 4.81 -4.89 5.49
N VAL A 10 3.76 -5.67 5.74
CA VAL A 10 3.56 -6.99 5.15
C VAL A 10 2.42 -6.90 4.13
N GLY A 11 2.78 -6.94 2.84
CA GLY A 11 1.88 -6.78 1.69
C GLY A 11 2.21 -5.53 0.87
N GLY A 12 2.47 -5.70 -0.44
CA GLY A 12 2.82 -4.63 -1.38
C GLY A 12 1.65 -4.09 -2.21
N GLY A 13 0.42 -4.22 -1.72
CA GLY A 13 -0.76 -3.58 -2.33
C GLY A 13 -0.84 -2.09 -2.03
N VAL A 14 -1.90 -1.41 -2.51
CA VAL A 14 -2.09 0.05 -2.32
C VAL A 14 -2.01 0.48 -0.86
N ALA A 15 -2.67 -0.25 0.05
CA ALA A 15 -2.63 0.05 1.49
C ALA A 15 -1.21 -0.06 2.05
N GLY A 16 -0.49 -1.13 1.69
CA GLY A 16 0.87 -1.39 2.19
C GLY A 16 1.89 -0.38 1.66
N LEU A 17 1.90 -0.12 0.35
CA LEU A 17 2.76 0.90 -0.25
C LEU A 17 2.49 2.29 0.32
N THR A 18 1.22 2.63 0.55
CA THR A 18 0.84 3.90 1.18
C THR A 18 1.34 3.97 2.64
N ALA A 19 1.14 2.91 3.43
CA ALA A 19 1.61 2.85 4.81
C ALA A 19 3.14 2.95 4.90
N ALA A 20 3.85 2.24 4.03
CA ALA A 20 5.31 2.23 3.98
C ALA A 20 5.86 3.62 3.63
N ARG A 21 5.31 4.25 2.58
CA ARG A 21 5.67 5.62 2.17
C ARG A 21 5.46 6.61 3.31
N VAL A 22 4.27 6.62 3.92
CA VAL A 22 3.92 7.54 5.01
C VAL A 22 4.86 7.36 6.21
N ALA A 23 5.21 6.12 6.55
CA ALA A 23 6.16 5.83 7.61
C ALA A 23 7.58 6.32 7.28
N ALA A 24 8.03 6.13 6.04
CA ALA A 24 9.36 6.53 5.58
C ALA A 24 9.50 8.07 5.49
N GLU A 25 8.47 8.77 5.00
CA GLU A 25 8.41 10.25 4.99
C GLU A 25 8.47 10.86 6.39
N ALA A 26 8.02 10.11 7.41
CA ALA A 26 8.19 10.47 8.82
C ALA A 26 9.59 10.17 9.38
N GLY A 27 10.55 9.80 8.52
CA GLY A 27 11.96 9.56 8.86
C GLY A 27 12.22 8.20 9.50
N ARG A 28 11.35 7.21 9.30
CA ARG A 28 11.55 5.85 9.83
C ARG A 28 12.29 4.97 8.84
N ARG A 29 13.10 4.03 9.36
CA ARG A 29 13.64 2.92 8.57
C ARG A 29 12.54 1.88 8.33
N VAL A 30 12.06 1.81 7.09
CA VAL A 30 10.92 0.97 6.70
C VAL A 30 11.33 -0.11 5.70
N ILE A 31 10.84 -1.34 5.94
CA ILE A 31 10.85 -2.42 4.96
C ILE A 31 9.41 -2.80 4.60
N ALA A 32 9.15 -3.03 3.31
CA ALA A 32 7.88 -3.52 2.80
C ALA A 32 8.08 -4.86 2.08
N TYR A 33 7.28 -5.86 2.45
CA TYR A 33 7.34 -7.21 1.92
C TYR A 33 6.23 -7.46 0.91
N ASP A 34 6.56 -8.02 -0.25
CA ASP A 34 5.60 -8.63 -1.16
C ASP A 34 6.18 -9.89 -1.80
N ARG A 35 5.53 -11.04 -1.66
CA ARG A 35 6.06 -12.34 -2.10
C ARG A 35 6.29 -12.50 -3.60
N LEU A 36 5.76 -11.61 -4.45
CA LEU A 36 5.88 -11.73 -5.91
C LEU A 36 6.19 -10.38 -6.57
N SER A 37 5.29 -9.42 -6.42
CA SER A 37 5.36 -8.12 -7.07
C SER A 37 4.40 -7.17 -6.38
N PRO A 38 4.77 -5.89 -6.18
CA PRO A 38 3.85 -4.91 -5.66
C PRO A 38 2.66 -4.72 -6.61
N GLY A 39 1.54 -4.27 -6.05
CA GLY A 39 0.32 -3.94 -6.76
C GLY A 39 -0.93 -4.61 -6.17
N GLY A 40 -0.77 -5.74 -5.48
CA GLY A 40 -1.89 -6.47 -4.87
C GLY A 40 -2.98 -6.80 -5.90
N GLN A 41 -4.25 -6.64 -5.55
CA GLN A 41 -5.37 -6.96 -6.46
C GLN A 41 -5.38 -6.11 -7.75
N LEU A 42 -4.74 -4.93 -7.76
CA LEU A 42 -4.72 -4.06 -8.95
C LEU A 42 -3.98 -4.67 -10.13
N VAL A 43 -3.08 -5.64 -9.89
CA VAL A 43 -2.42 -6.38 -10.96
C VAL A 43 -3.41 -7.18 -11.82
N ASN A 44 -4.62 -7.40 -11.31
CA ASN A 44 -5.65 -8.16 -11.99
C ASN A 44 -6.56 -7.33 -12.89
N LEU A 45 -6.42 -6.00 -12.88
CA LEU A 45 -7.30 -5.10 -13.62
C LEU A 45 -6.56 -4.50 -14.81
N THR A 46 -7.26 -4.20 -15.90
CA THR A 46 -6.73 -3.36 -16.98
C THR A 46 -7.24 -1.92 -16.89
N THR A 47 -8.37 -1.72 -16.22
CA THR A 47 -9.03 -0.43 -16.10
C THR A 47 -9.44 -0.18 -14.65
N LEU A 48 -9.14 0.99 -14.08
CA LEU A 48 -9.73 1.39 -12.79
C LEU A 48 -11.03 2.14 -13.05
N HIS A 49 -12.12 1.53 -12.61
CA HIS A 49 -13.45 2.03 -12.86
C HIS A 49 -13.89 3.09 -11.84
N ASP A 50 -13.31 3.09 -10.63
CA ASP A 50 -13.76 3.90 -9.50
C ASP A 50 -12.64 4.76 -8.88
N TYR A 51 -11.57 5.05 -9.64
CA TYR A 51 -10.52 5.97 -9.19
C TYR A 51 -10.81 7.38 -9.69
N PRO A 52 -10.81 8.41 -8.81
CA PRO A 52 -11.14 9.77 -9.20
C PRO A 52 -9.98 10.38 -9.99
N GLU A 53 -10.03 10.24 -11.32
CA GLU A 53 -9.38 11.19 -12.22
C GLU A 53 -10.43 11.98 -12.99
N PRO A 54 -10.28 13.32 -13.11
CA PRO A 54 -11.12 14.10 -14.00
C PRO A 54 -10.90 13.65 -15.45
N GLY A 55 -11.79 12.80 -15.99
CA GLY A 55 -11.81 12.48 -17.42
C GLY A 55 -11.87 11.01 -17.85
N GLY A 56 -11.81 10.03 -16.94
CA GLY A 56 -11.92 8.60 -17.28
C GLY A 56 -10.66 7.79 -16.99
N SER A 57 -10.89 6.48 -16.79
CA SER A 57 -10.03 5.43 -16.21
C SER A 57 -8.55 5.73 -15.98
N ALA A 58 -8.14 5.69 -14.70
CA ALA A 58 -6.74 5.51 -14.34
C ALA A 58 -6.29 4.09 -14.72
N GLU A 59 -5.15 3.96 -15.40
CA GLU A 59 -4.56 2.67 -15.72
C GLU A 59 -3.98 2.04 -14.43
N PRO A 60 -4.43 0.85 -14.00
CA PRO A 60 -3.96 0.21 -12.76
C PRO A 60 -2.45 0.10 -12.69
N TRP A 61 -1.79 -0.24 -13.81
CA TRP A 61 -0.34 -0.36 -13.88
C TRP A 61 0.40 0.96 -13.65
N ALA A 62 -0.14 2.07 -14.16
CA ALA A 62 0.42 3.39 -13.93
C ALA A 62 0.34 3.76 -12.44
N LEU A 63 -0.80 3.51 -11.80
CA LEU A 63 -0.98 3.74 -10.37
C LEU A 63 -0.03 2.87 -9.53
N ILE A 64 0.11 1.57 -9.85
CA ILE A 64 1.05 0.68 -9.15
C ILE A 64 2.48 1.22 -9.28
N SER A 65 2.90 1.55 -10.49
CA SER A 65 4.25 2.06 -10.77
C SER A 65 4.53 3.37 -10.02
N GLU A 66 3.56 4.27 -9.97
CA GLU A 66 3.63 5.51 -9.21
C GLU A 66 3.76 5.26 -7.71
N LEU A 67 2.96 4.36 -7.14
CA LEU A 67 2.99 4.02 -5.72
C LEU A 67 4.33 3.40 -5.31
N VAL A 68 4.87 2.49 -6.12
CA VAL A 68 6.20 1.89 -5.88
C VAL A 68 7.27 2.97 -5.95
N ALA A 69 7.31 3.76 -7.03
CA ALA A 69 8.31 4.80 -7.21
C ALA A 69 8.30 5.83 -6.06
N ARG A 70 7.10 6.21 -5.57
CA ARG A 70 6.98 7.10 -4.40
C ARG A 70 7.43 6.46 -3.10
N ALA A 71 7.16 5.17 -2.89
CA ALA A 71 7.63 4.47 -1.70
C ALA A 71 9.17 4.36 -1.70
N GLU A 72 9.77 3.97 -2.81
CA GLU A 72 11.22 3.87 -2.97
C GLU A 72 11.90 5.25 -2.82
N ALA A 73 11.34 6.30 -3.44
CA ALA A 73 11.84 7.66 -3.31
C ALA A 73 11.78 8.18 -1.85
N ALA A 74 10.80 7.72 -1.06
CA ALA A 74 10.72 8.02 0.37
C ALA A 74 11.75 7.24 1.22
N GLY A 75 12.47 6.27 0.63
CA GLY A 75 13.48 5.46 1.31
C GLY A 75 12.96 4.12 1.85
N VAL A 76 11.81 3.65 1.37
CA VAL A 76 11.31 2.30 1.71
C VAL A 76 12.20 1.25 1.06
N THR A 77 12.63 0.26 1.84
CA THR A 77 13.28 -0.94 1.30
C THR A 77 12.22 -1.96 0.90
N MET A 78 12.22 -2.36 -0.37
CA MET A 78 11.36 -3.43 -0.86
C MET A 78 12.04 -4.78 -0.66
N SER A 79 11.32 -5.76 -0.13
CA SER A 79 11.75 -7.17 -0.07
C SER A 79 10.71 -8.06 -0.72
N PHE A 80 11.19 -9.08 -1.42
CA PHE A 80 10.37 -10.10 -2.05
C PHE A 80 10.26 -11.40 -1.24
N ASP A 81 10.77 -11.38 0.00
CA ASP A 81 10.63 -12.51 0.90
C ASP A 81 9.17 -12.67 1.36
N GLU A 82 8.73 -13.92 1.44
CA GLU A 82 7.42 -14.25 2.00
C GLU A 82 7.49 -14.19 3.52
N VAL A 83 6.63 -13.37 4.13
CA VAL A 83 6.44 -13.37 5.59
C VAL A 83 5.43 -14.45 5.95
N THR A 84 5.90 -15.52 6.60
CA THR A 84 5.06 -16.67 6.96
C THR A 84 4.43 -16.53 8.33
N ARG A 85 5.06 -15.77 9.24
CA ARG A 85 4.58 -15.57 10.60
C ARG A 85 5.07 -14.26 11.21
N VAL A 86 4.24 -13.64 12.04
CA VAL A 86 4.53 -12.44 12.82
C VAL A 86 4.31 -12.75 14.30
N HIS A 87 5.41 -12.83 15.04
CA HIS A 87 5.41 -12.92 16.49
C HIS A 87 5.28 -11.51 17.05
N ALA A 88 4.07 -11.17 17.46
CA ALA A 88 3.75 -9.88 18.09
C ALA A 88 4.64 -9.61 19.31
N GLY A 89 5.11 -8.36 19.45
CA GLY A 89 6.01 -7.97 20.54
C GLY A 89 6.57 -6.55 20.36
N ALA A 90 7.42 -6.16 21.30
CA ALA A 90 8.19 -4.92 21.26
C ALA A 90 9.67 -5.25 21.56
N PRO A 91 10.45 -5.70 20.56
CA PRO A 91 10.12 -5.71 19.13
C PRO A 91 9.35 -6.95 18.67
N ALA A 92 8.65 -6.83 17.53
CA ALA A 92 8.05 -7.94 16.82
C ALA A 92 9.14 -8.72 16.06
N ARG A 93 8.95 -10.04 15.92
CA ARG A 93 9.80 -10.90 15.06
C ARG A 93 8.98 -11.41 13.89
N LEU A 94 9.52 -11.32 12.69
CA LEU A 94 8.88 -11.82 11.48
C LEU A 94 9.71 -12.99 10.96
N GLU A 95 9.06 -14.13 10.76
CA GLU A 95 9.63 -15.25 10.03
C GLU A 95 9.44 -14.99 8.54
N THR A 96 10.53 -14.98 7.78
CA THR A 96 10.49 -14.78 6.33
C THR A 96 11.22 -15.92 5.60
N SER A 97 10.97 -16.07 4.31
CA SER A 97 11.75 -16.98 3.45
C SER A 97 13.26 -16.68 3.44
N GLY A 98 13.64 -15.42 3.67
CA GLY A 98 15.03 -14.96 3.75
C GLY A 98 15.67 -15.06 5.14
N GLY A 99 14.90 -15.45 6.17
CA GLY A 99 15.34 -15.53 7.56
C GLY A 99 14.46 -14.71 8.52
N GLU A 100 14.79 -14.77 9.81
CA GLU A 100 14.08 -13.99 10.83
C GLU A 100 14.55 -12.53 10.83
N VAL A 101 13.60 -11.58 10.88
CA VAL A 101 13.87 -10.15 11.00
C VAL A 101 13.12 -9.54 12.19
N THR A 102 13.56 -8.37 12.65
CA THR A 102 12.91 -7.68 13.78
C THR A 102 12.43 -6.27 13.41
N ALA A 103 11.25 -5.90 13.91
CA ALA A 103 10.65 -4.59 13.68
C ALA A 103 10.08 -3.99 14.98
N GLY A 104 10.15 -2.66 15.12
CA GLY A 104 9.55 -1.96 16.24
C GLY A 104 8.01 -1.95 16.19
N ALA A 105 7.46 -1.80 14.99
CA ALA A 105 6.04 -1.91 14.69
C ALA A 105 5.81 -2.63 13.35
N VAL A 106 4.63 -3.22 13.18
CA VAL A 106 4.25 -3.99 11.99
C VAL A 106 2.90 -3.53 11.45
N VAL A 107 2.81 -3.33 10.14
CA VAL A 107 1.54 -3.09 9.44
C VAL A 107 1.23 -4.32 8.58
N ILE A 108 0.09 -4.94 8.81
CA ILE A 108 -0.44 -6.06 8.00
C ILE A 108 -1.37 -5.50 6.94
N ALA A 109 -0.94 -5.58 5.68
CA ALA A 109 -1.64 -5.08 4.50
C ALA A 109 -1.67 -6.10 3.36
N THR A 110 -1.78 -7.39 3.71
CA THR A 110 -1.69 -8.53 2.79
C THR A 110 -2.91 -8.69 1.88
N GLY A 111 -4.00 -7.98 2.17
CA GLY A 111 -5.28 -8.18 1.51
C GLY A 111 -5.88 -9.56 1.82
N LEU A 112 -6.48 -10.17 0.80
CA LEU A 112 -7.15 -11.48 0.89
C LEU A 112 -6.45 -12.49 -0.02
N THR A 113 -6.54 -13.77 0.31
CA THR A 113 -6.12 -14.84 -0.61
C THR A 113 -7.03 -14.89 -1.84
N ASN A 114 -6.55 -15.50 -2.92
CA ASN A 114 -7.38 -15.76 -4.10
C ASN A 114 -8.62 -16.60 -3.74
N GLY A 115 -9.71 -16.37 -4.46
CA GLY A 115 -10.96 -17.11 -4.26
C GLY A 115 -10.87 -18.56 -4.73
N ARG A 116 -11.73 -19.40 -4.13
CA ARG A 116 -11.88 -20.82 -4.42
C ARG A 116 -13.34 -21.23 -4.25
N LEU A 117 -13.80 -22.12 -5.11
CA LEU A 117 -15.14 -22.72 -5.01
C LEU A 117 -15.22 -23.79 -3.93
N GLY A 118 -14.09 -24.46 -3.63
CA GLY A 118 -14.03 -25.56 -2.68
C GLY A 118 -14.64 -26.86 -3.22
N LEU A 119 -14.64 -27.04 -4.55
CA LEU A 119 -15.29 -28.17 -5.20
C LEU A 119 -14.29 -29.25 -5.63
N PRO A 120 -14.70 -30.53 -5.63
CA PRO A 120 -13.88 -31.60 -6.18
C PRO A 120 -13.48 -31.33 -7.64
N GLY A 121 -12.21 -31.54 -7.98
CA GLY A 121 -11.68 -31.32 -9.33
C GLY A 121 -11.30 -29.88 -9.67
N GLU A 122 -11.55 -28.91 -8.78
CA GLU A 122 -11.19 -27.50 -8.96
C GLU A 122 -9.70 -27.31 -9.30
N GLU A 123 -8.79 -27.95 -8.55
CA GLU A 123 -7.34 -27.79 -8.74
C GLU A 123 -6.87 -28.21 -10.14
N ALA A 124 -7.50 -29.23 -10.73
CA ALA A 124 -7.15 -29.69 -12.07
C ALA A 124 -7.54 -28.69 -13.17
N LEU A 125 -8.49 -27.78 -12.87
CA LEU A 125 -9.07 -26.82 -13.79
C LEU A 125 -8.52 -25.40 -13.64
N VAL A 126 -7.66 -25.13 -12.64
CA VAL A 126 -6.91 -23.87 -12.57
C VAL A 126 -6.07 -23.70 -13.84
N GLY A 127 -6.25 -22.58 -14.54
CA GLY A 127 -5.65 -22.32 -15.86
C GLY A 127 -6.25 -23.13 -17.02
N ARG A 128 -7.26 -23.97 -16.76
CA ARG A 128 -8.01 -24.77 -17.74
C ARG A 128 -9.53 -24.51 -17.67
N GLY A 129 -9.89 -23.28 -17.32
CA GLY A 129 -11.26 -22.81 -17.21
C GLY A 129 -11.59 -22.16 -15.86
N LEU A 130 -10.76 -22.36 -14.83
CA LEU A 130 -10.82 -21.57 -13.60
C LEU A 130 -9.67 -20.57 -13.56
N SER A 131 -9.98 -19.30 -13.26
CA SER A 131 -9.00 -18.21 -13.15
C SER A 131 -9.41 -17.25 -12.04
N THR A 132 -8.44 -16.59 -11.40
CA THR A 132 -8.68 -15.61 -10.33
C THR A 132 -8.17 -14.21 -10.71
N CYS A 133 -7.92 -13.96 -12.00
CA CYS A 133 -7.47 -12.68 -12.52
C CYS A 133 -8.17 -12.38 -13.86
N ALA A 134 -9.16 -11.50 -13.89
CA ALA A 134 -9.86 -11.18 -15.13
C ALA A 134 -8.96 -10.47 -16.15
N GLY A 135 -8.14 -9.51 -15.74
CA GLY A 135 -7.25 -8.79 -16.66
C GLY A 135 -6.17 -9.69 -17.28
N CYS A 136 -5.66 -10.67 -16.54
CA CYS A 136 -4.63 -11.60 -17.01
C CYS A 136 -5.20 -12.62 -18.00
N ASP A 137 -6.28 -13.31 -17.61
CA ASP A 137 -6.79 -14.47 -18.35
C ASP A 137 -8.05 -14.15 -19.17
N GLY A 138 -8.73 -13.04 -18.91
CA GLY A 138 -9.90 -12.56 -19.65
C GLY A 138 -9.72 -12.56 -21.17
N PRO A 139 -8.55 -12.16 -21.73
CA PRO A 139 -8.30 -12.26 -23.16
C PRO A 139 -8.47 -13.67 -23.75
N LEU A 140 -8.24 -14.74 -22.96
CA LEU A 140 -8.45 -16.14 -23.37
C LEU A 140 -9.95 -16.50 -23.50
N TYR A 141 -10.83 -15.70 -22.90
CA TYR A 141 -12.27 -15.85 -22.91
C TYR A 141 -12.99 -14.86 -23.83
N ARG A 142 -12.24 -14.16 -24.70
CA ARG A 142 -12.84 -13.27 -25.70
C ARG A 142 -13.89 -14.01 -26.53
N GLY A 143 -15.12 -13.48 -26.54
CA GLY A 143 -16.25 -14.08 -27.24
C GLY A 143 -16.76 -15.42 -26.66
N LYS A 144 -16.37 -15.78 -25.43
CA LYS A 144 -16.86 -16.96 -24.70
C LYS A 144 -17.76 -16.54 -23.53
N ALA A 145 -18.61 -17.45 -23.06
CA ALA A 145 -19.42 -17.24 -21.89
C ALA A 145 -18.60 -17.55 -20.63
N VAL A 146 -18.69 -16.68 -19.63
CA VAL A 146 -17.98 -16.84 -18.36
C VAL A 146 -18.93 -16.62 -17.17
N ALA A 147 -18.57 -17.18 -16.02
CA ALA A 147 -19.22 -16.90 -14.75
C ALA A 147 -18.24 -16.25 -13.77
N VAL A 148 -18.71 -15.26 -13.02
CA VAL A 148 -17.99 -14.68 -11.87
C VAL A 148 -18.76 -15.06 -10.62
N VAL A 149 -18.09 -15.61 -9.60
CA VAL A 149 -18.77 -16.15 -8.41
C VAL A 149 -18.31 -15.37 -7.20
N GLY A 150 -19.18 -14.57 -6.59
CA GLY A 150 -18.79 -13.69 -5.49
C GLY A 150 -19.90 -12.72 -5.11
N ASP A 151 -19.66 -11.93 -4.08
CA ASP A 151 -20.63 -10.98 -3.55
C ASP A 151 -20.00 -9.66 -3.07
N ASP A 152 -18.73 -9.37 -3.37
CA ASP A 152 -18.04 -8.17 -2.88
C ASP A 152 -17.67 -7.16 -3.98
N GLU A 153 -17.08 -6.04 -3.58
CA GLU A 153 -16.69 -4.94 -4.48
C GLU A 153 -15.83 -5.41 -5.67
N TRP A 154 -14.87 -6.30 -5.42
CA TRP A 154 -14.03 -6.85 -6.48
C TRP A 154 -14.77 -7.81 -7.41
N THR A 155 -15.79 -8.51 -6.90
CA THR A 155 -16.65 -9.36 -7.75
C THR A 155 -17.30 -8.51 -8.85
N ALA A 156 -17.83 -7.35 -8.47
CA ALA A 156 -18.43 -6.41 -9.42
C ALA A 156 -17.38 -5.82 -10.38
N GLU A 157 -16.22 -5.41 -9.86
CA GLU A 157 -15.13 -4.86 -10.67
C GLU A 157 -14.66 -5.84 -11.75
N GLU A 158 -14.41 -7.10 -11.38
CA GLU A 158 -13.86 -8.11 -12.27
C GLU A 158 -14.92 -8.62 -13.26
N ALA A 159 -16.21 -8.58 -12.90
CA ALA A 159 -17.30 -8.84 -13.83
C ALA A 159 -17.42 -7.76 -14.92
N LEU A 160 -17.23 -6.48 -14.57
CA LEU A 160 -17.20 -5.38 -15.54
C LEU A 160 -16.01 -5.51 -16.49
N GLU A 161 -14.81 -5.82 -15.95
CA GLU A 161 -13.60 -6.09 -16.74
C GLU A 161 -13.84 -7.22 -17.76
N LEU A 162 -14.48 -8.32 -17.34
CA LEU A 162 -14.80 -9.43 -18.24
C LEU A 162 -15.89 -9.08 -19.27
N ALA A 163 -16.82 -8.19 -18.95
CA ALA A 163 -17.92 -7.82 -19.85
C ALA A 163 -17.42 -7.14 -21.15
N GLU A 164 -16.26 -6.47 -21.09
CA GLU A 164 -15.60 -5.87 -22.26
C GLU A 164 -15.09 -6.94 -23.26
N LEU A 165 -14.78 -8.15 -22.77
CA LEU A 165 -14.11 -9.21 -23.55
C LEU A 165 -15.02 -10.40 -23.87
N ALA A 166 -15.76 -10.89 -22.89
CA ALA A 166 -16.59 -12.08 -22.97
C ALA A 166 -17.84 -11.86 -23.84
N SER A 167 -18.44 -12.95 -24.34
CA SER A 167 -19.75 -12.86 -25.02
C SER A 167 -20.89 -12.62 -24.04
N SER A 168 -20.74 -13.13 -22.82
CA SER A 168 -21.68 -12.98 -21.71
C SER A 168 -20.97 -13.27 -20.38
N VAL A 169 -21.36 -12.56 -19.33
CA VAL A 169 -20.87 -12.71 -17.97
C VAL A 169 -22.07 -12.98 -17.05
N THR A 170 -22.11 -14.16 -16.42
CA THR A 170 -23.09 -14.45 -15.39
C THR A 170 -22.45 -14.28 -14.02
N VAL A 171 -22.91 -13.29 -13.24
CA VAL A 171 -22.46 -13.06 -11.87
C VAL A 171 -23.33 -13.89 -10.93
N LEU A 172 -22.74 -14.91 -10.32
CA LEU A 172 -23.39 -15.82 -9.38
C LEU A 172 -23.12 -15.35 -7.95
N VAL A 173 -24.15 -14.83 -7.29
CA VAL A 173 -24.09 -14.30 -5.93
C VAL A 173 -24.74 -15.29 -4.98
N PRO A 174 -24.00 -15.96 -4.07
CA PRO A 174 -24.55 -16.95 -3.15
C PRO A 174 -25.65 -16.43 -2.22
N GLY A 175 -25.62 -15.12 -1.91
CA GLY A 175 -26.58 -14.44 -1.06
C GLY A 175 -26.96 -13.09 -1.64
N THR A 176 -26.80 -12.04 -0.83
CA THR A 176 -27.05 -10.65 -1.24
C THR A 176 -25.74 -9.99 -1.67
N PRO A 177 -25.74 -9.21 -2.76
CA PRO A 177 -24.60 -8.39 -3.13
C PRO A 177 -24.13 -7.45 -2.01
N ARG A 178 -22.82 -7.29 -1.86
CA ARG A 178 -22.16 -6.39 -0.90
C ARG A 178 -21.26 -5.36 -1.60
N TRP A 179 -21.51 -5.07 -2.87
CA TRP A 179 -20.87 -3.98 -3.61
C TRP A 179 -21.69 -2.70 -3.54
N SER A 180 -21.07 -1.57 -3.90
CA SER A 180 -21.70 -0.27 -3.83
C SER A 180 -22.87 -0.08 -4.80
N PRO A 181 -23.81 0.86 -4.53
CA PRO A 181 -24.89 1.20 -5.47
C PRO A 181 -24.38 1.66 -6.84
N GLU A 182 -23.23 2.33 -6.90
CA GLU A 182 -22.60 2.75 -8.16
C GLU A 182 -22.18 1.54 -9.00
N ARG A 183 -21.56 0.53 -8.38
CA ARG A 183 -21.22 -0.73 -9.05
C ARG A 183 -22.44 -1.50 -9.51
N ASP A 184 -23.48 -1.53 -8.68
CA ASP A 184 -24.74 -2.17 -9.02
C ASP A 184 -25.38 -1.55 -10.28
N GLN A 185 -25.40 -0.22 -10.37
CA GLN A 185 -25.88 0.49 -11.56
C GLN A 185 -25.08 0.15 -12.80
N ARG A 186 -23.75 0.04 -12.68
CA ARG A 186 -22.87 -0.29 -13.81
C ARG A 186 -23.03 -1.72 -14.29
N LEU A 187 -23.13 -2.68 -13.38
CA LEU A 187 -23.43 -4.07 -13.72
C LEU A 187 -24.79 -4.18 -14.42
N THR A 188 -25.80 -3.45 -13.92
CA THR A 188 -27.14 -3.41 -14.52
C THR A 188 -27.15 -2.77 -15.91
N ALA A 189 -26.30 -1.76 -16.14
CA ALA A 189 -26.18 -1.07 -17.42
C ALA A 189 -25.34 -1.84 -18.45
N ALA A 190 -24.61 -2.88 -18.05
CA ALA A 190 -23.75 -3.65 -18.94
C ALA A 190 -24.57 -4.72 -19.70
N ASP A 191 -24.74 -4.55 -21.01
CA ASP A 191 -25.58 -5.40 -21.88
C ASP A 191 -25.23 -6.90 -21.85
N ARG A 192 -24.01 -7.25 -21.45
CA ARG A 192 -23.50 -8.63 -21.43
C ARG A 192 -23.49 -9.26 -20.04
N VAL A 193 -23.95 -8.55 -19.02
CA VAL A 193 -23.90 -9.00 -17.63
C VAL A 193 -25.29 -9.42 -17.15
N GLU A 194 -25.38 -10.61 -16.56
CA GLU A 194 -26.56 -11.08 -15.84
C GLU A 194 -26.17 -11.37 -14.38
N VAL A 195 -26.84 -10.74 -13.42
CA VAL A 195 -26.62 -10.98 -11.99
C VAL A 195 -27.69 -11.93 -11.46
N LEU A 196 -27.26 -13.04 -10.87
CA LEU A 196 -28.12 -14.06 -10.25
C LEU A 196 -27.83 -14.16 -8.76
N THR A 197 -28.79 -13.73 -7.93
CA THR A 197 -28.71 -13.81 -6.47
C THR A 197 -29.25 -15.12 -5.93
N GLY A 198 -28.79 -15.51 -4.74
CA GLY A 198 -29.09 -16.83 -4.18
C GLY A 198 -28.58 -18.00 -5.03
N ALA A 199 -27.55 -17.77 -5.85
CA ALA A 199 -27.01 -18.73 -6.80
C ALA A 199 -25.65 -19.26 -6.34
N MET A 200 -25.52 -20.58 -6.23
CA MET A 200 -24.30 -21.25 -5.79
C MET A 200 -23.83 -22.26 -6.83
N VAL A 201 -22.53 -22.27 -7.13
CA VAL A 201 -21.92 -23.33 -7.93
C VAL A 201 -21.79 -24.59 -7.06
N THR A 202 -22.40 -25.69 -7.49
CA THR A 202 -22.39 -26.98 -6.77
C THR A 202 -21.61 -28.07 -7.49
N GLY A 203 -21.28 -27.88 -8.76
CA GLY A 203 -20.56 -28.86 -9.57
C GLY A 203 -19.75 -28.23 -10.70
N LEU A 204 -18.65 -28.89 -11.07
CA LEU A 204 -17.80 -28.52 -12.19
C LEU A 204 -17.94 -29.58 -13.29
N ARG A 205 -18.19 -29.14 -14.52
CA ARG A 205 -18.28 -30.02 -15.68
C ARG A 205 -17.10 -29.78 -16.62
N ALA A 206 -16.28 -30.80 -16.80
CA ALA A 206 -15.07 -30.70 -17.60
C ALA A 206 -14.72 -32.00 -18.33
N ASP A 207 -14.09 -31.85 -19.50
CA ASP A 207 -13.40 -32.92 -20.23
C ASP A 207 -12.04 -32.37 -20.66
N GLY A 208 -11.04 -32.51 -19.77
CA GLY A 208 -9.73 -31.87 -19.87
C GLY A 208 -9.75 -30.34 -19.64
N VAL A 209 -10.80 -29.65 -20.07
CA VAL A 209 -11.07 -28.22 -19.87
C VAL A 209 -12.50 -28.01 -19.38
N LEU A 210 -12.75 -26.90 -18.68
CA LEU A 210 -14.09 -26.53 -18.23
C LEU A 210 -15.05 -26.36 -19.42
N GLN A 211 -16.24 -26.91 -19.28
CA GLN A 211 -17.32 -26.77 -20.26
C GLN A 211 -18.62 -26.22 -19.64
N GLY A 212 -18.71 -26.15 -18.31
CA GLY A 212 -19.82 -25.56 -17.61
C GLY A 212 -19.79 -25.85 -16.12
N VAL A 213 -20.82 -25.36 -15.44
CA VAL A 213 -21.01 -25.55 -14.01
C VAL A 213 -22.44 -25.92 -13.69
N THR A 214 -22.63 -26.71 -12.65
CA THR A 214 -23.94 -26.91 -12.04
C THR A 214 -24.19 -25.77 -11.06
N VAL A 215 -25.30 -25.06 -11.23
CA VAL A 215 -25.70 -23.93 -10.39
C VAL A 215 -27.00 -24.26 -9.69
N ARG A 216 -27.02 -24.10 -8.38
CA ARG A 216 -28.22 -24.19 -7.55
C ARG A 216 -28.76 -22.80 -7.29
N THR A 217 -30.04 -22.59 -7.57
CA THR A 217 -30.81 -21.38 -7.26
C THR A 217 -32.05 -21.73 -6.43
N GLY A 218 -32.90 -20.75 -6.11
CA GLY A 218 -34.19 -20.97 -5.45
C GLY A 218 -35.14 -21.90 -6.24
N ASP A 219 -34.97 -22.00 -7.55
CA ASP A 219 -35.80 -22.82 -8.45
C ASP A 219 -35.27 -24.24 -8.63
N GLY A 220 -34.11 -24.57 -8.04
CA GLY A 220 -33.47 -25.88 -8.13
C GLY A 220 -32.06 -25.83 -8.75
N GLU A 221 -31.56 -26.97 -9.18
CA GLU A 221 -30.26 -27.08 -9.86
C GLU A 221 -30.41 -27.06 -11.38
N ARG A 222 -29.50 -26.36 -12.05
CA ARG A 222 -29.43 -26.29 -13.51
C ARG A 222 -27.98 -26.24 -13.99
N GLU A 223 -27.77 -26.69 -15.22
CA GLU A 223 -26.48 -26.55 -15.91
C GLU A 223 -26.34 -25.15 -16.51
N LEU A 224 -25.20 -24.51 -16.26
CA LEU A 224 -24.80 -23.26 -16.88
C LEU A 224 -23.58 -23.52 -17.79
N PRO A 225 -23.74 -23.49 -19.12
CA PRO A 225 -22.64 -23.66 -20.05
C PRO A 225 -21.75 -22.42 -20.05
N VAL A 226 -20.54 -22.55 -19.53
CA VAL A 226 -19.50 -21.51 -19.50
C VAL A 226 -18.15 -22.13 -19.77
N GLN A 227 -17.27 -21.39 -20.43
CA GLN A 227 -15.91 -21.80 -20.70
C GLN A 227 -14.93 -21.30 -19.63
N GLY A 228 -15.31 -20.29 -18.85
CA GLY A 228 -14.50 -19.72 -17.77
C GLY A 228 -15.32 -19.49 -16.50
N VAL A 229 -14.73 -19.75 -15.34
CA VAL A 229 -15.28 -19.43 -14.03
C VAL A 229 -14.23 -18.69 -13.22
N PHE A 230 -14.63 -17.54 -12.67
CA PHE A 230 -13.79 -16.67 -11.88
C PHE A 230 -14.29 -16.60 -10.43
N PRO A 231 -13.71 -17.39 -9.50
CA PRO A 231 -14.17 -17.41 -8.12
C PRO A 231 -13.57 -16.26 -7.31
N TYR A 232 -14.47 -15.40 -6.81
CA TYR A 232 -14.25 -14.38 -5.78
C TYR A 232 -14.98 -14.73 -4.47
N VAL A 233 -15.50 -15.94 -4.36
CA VAL A 233 -15.90 -16.60 -3.10
C VAL A 233 -14.72 -17.33 -2.46
N GLY A 234 -14.83 -17.67 -1.18
CA GLY A 234 -13.81 -18.47 -0.49
C GLY A 234 -12.47 -17.74 -0.27
N ARG A 235 -12.43 -16.43 -0.54
CA ARG A 235 -11.34 -15.54 -0.11
C ARG A 235 -11.19 -15.58 1.41
N SER A 236 -9.95 -15.48 1.88
CA SER A 236 -9.61 -15.54 3.29
C SER A 236 -8.69 -14.38 3.65
N GLY A 237 -8.98 -13.72 4.77
CA GLY A 237 -8.01 -12.84 5.41
C GLY A 237 -6.83 -13.62 6.03
N PRO A 238 -5.80 -12.90 6.51
CA PRO A 238 -4.55 -13.47 6.96
C PRO A 238 -4.61 -13.97 8.42
N VAL A 239 -5.71 -14.64 8.81
CA VAL A 239 -5.82 -15.23 10.16
C VAL A 239 -4.64 -16.14 10.45
N GLY A 240 -4.08 -16.03 11.65
CA GLY A 240 -2.92 -16.82 12.06
C GLY A 240 -1.58 -16.32 11.54
N LEU A 241 -1.55 -15.31 10.65
CA LEU A 241 -0.29 -14.65 10.30
C LEU A 241 0.32 -13.94 11.51
N VAL A 242 -0.51 -13.30 12.33
CA VAL A 242 -0.09 -12.66 13.59
C VAL A 242 -0.57 -13.49 14.77
N ASP A 243 0.35 -13.85 15.65
CA ASP A 243 0.02 -14.67 16.82
C ASP A 243 -0.96 -13.97 17.77
N GLY A 244 -2.04 -14.67 18.12
CA GLY A 244 -3.01 -14.22 19.11
C GLY A 244 -3.96 -13.12 18.65
N LEU A 245 -3.88 -12.68 17.38
CA LEU A 245 -4.76 -11.65 16.86
C LEU A 245 -6.09 -12.26 16.36
N PRO A 246 -7.25 -11.82 16.89
CA PRO A 246 -8.53 -12.39 16.50
C PRO A 246 -8.93 -11.95 15.08
N ALA A 247 -9.82 -12.72 14.48
CA ALA A 247 -10.33 -12.49 13.13
C ALA A 247 -11.86 -12.64 13.05
N ASP A 248 -12.47 -12.07 12.01
CA ASP A 248 -13.90 -12.23 11.69
C ASP A 248 -14.18 -13.58 11.00
N ALA A 249 -15.45 -13.77 10.56
CA ALA A 249 -15.88 -14.99 9.89
C ALA A 249 -15.17 -15.19 8.53
N GLU A 250 -14.80 -14.10 7.87
CA GLU A 250 -14.01 -14.07 6.64
C GLU A 250 -12.49 -14.17 6.89
N LYS A 251 -12.09 -14.41 8.15
CA LYS A 251 -10.70 -14.56 8.60
C LYS A 251 -9.86 -13.28 8.45
N ARG A 252 -10.50 -12.12 8.33
CA ARG A 252 -9.85 -10.80 8.35
C ARG A 252 -9.59 -10.40 9.79
N LEU A 253 -8.48 -9.71 10.01
CA LEU A 253 -8.01 -9.38 11.36
C LEU A 253 -8.86 -8.27 11.98
N LEU A 254 -9.28 -8.46 13.23
CA LEU A 254 -10.09 -7.48 13.95
C LEU A 254 -9.23 -6.28 14.39
N THR A 255 -9.83 -5.11 14.33
CA THR A 255 -9.26 -3.84 14.79
C THR A 255 -10.21 -3.13 15.74
N GLU A 256 -9.66 -2.28 16.62
CA GLU A 256 -10.42 -1.56 17.66
C GLU A 256 -10.87 -0.17 17.20
N ASP A 257 -9.99 0.56 16.51
CA ASP A 257 -10.23 1.92 16.05
C ASP A 257 -9.57 2.14 14.68
N GLY A 258 -10.32 1.82 13.63
CA GLY A 258 -9.82 1.83 12.26
C GLY A 258 -8.73 0.76 12.08
N VAL A 259 -7.47 1.16 12.17
CA VAL A 259 -6.29 0.34 11.81
C VAL A 259 -5.59 -0.30 13.01
N ARG A 260 -5.95 0.07 14.24
CA ARG A 260 -5.29 -0.39 15.47
C ARG A 260 -5.77 -1.77 15.89
N THR A 261 -4.86 -2.62 16.35
CA THR A 261 -5.20 -3.90 16.96
C THR A 261 -5.06 -3.86 18.48
N ALA A 262 -5.50 -4.93 19.15
CA ALA A 262 -5.25 -5.15 20.57
C ALA A 262 -3.74 -5.23 20.92
N VAL A 263 -2.87 -5.45 19.93
CA VAL A 263 -1.41 -5.38 20.09
C VAL A 263 -0.93 -3.97 19.70
N PRO A 264 -0.38 -3.16 20.63
CA PRO A 264 -0.07 -1.76 20.38
C PRO A 264 0.93 -1.48 19.25
N THR A 265 1.74 -2.46 18.88
CA THR A 265 2.76 -2.38 17.82
C THR A 265 2.32 -3.03 16.50
N VAL A 266 1.10 -3.55 16.41
CA VAL A 266 0.57 -4.19 15.19
C VAL A 266 -0.66 -3.43 14.70
N PHE A 267 -0.65 -3.11 13.41
CA PHE A 267 -1.72 -2.40 12.70
C PHE A 267 -2.18 -3.22 11.51
N VAL A 268 -3.42 -3.03 11.07
CA VAL A 268 -3.97 -3.73 9.90
C VAL A 268 -4.60 -2.70 8.97
N ALA A 269 -4.33 -2.82 7.67
CA ALA A 269 -4.80 -1.90 6.65
C ALA A 269 -5.33 -2.63 5.42
N GLY A 270 -6.30 -2.00 4.74
CA GLY A 270 -6.93 -2.54 3.53
C GLY A 270 -7.72 -3.82 3.80
N ASP A 271 -7.89 -4.65 2.78
CA ASP A 271 -8.80 -5.80 2.81
C ASP A 271 -8.43 -6.89 3.84
N ALA A 272 -7.21 -6.87 4.38
CA ALA A 272 -6.83 -7.74 5.51
C ALA A 272 -7.60 -7.42 6.80
N ARG A 273 -8.19 -6.22 6.89
CA ARG A 273 -8.92 -5.70 8.04
C ARG A 273 -10.39 -6.11 8.00
N ALA A 274 -10.91 -6.55 9.15
CA ALA A 274 -12.34 -6.80 9.30
C ALA A 274 -13.16 -5.52 9.06
N GLY A 275 -14.25 -5.64 8.30
CA GLY A 275 -15.09 -4.50 7.92
C GLY A 275 -14.41 -3.49 6.99
N ALA A 276 -13.36 -3.89 6.25
CA ALA A 276 -12.80 -3.07 5.18
C ALA A 276 -13.87 -2.79 4.10
N ALA A 277 -13.86 -1.57 3.56
CA ALA A 277 -14.79 -1.15 2.51
C ALA A 277 -14.38 -1.64 1.11
N GLN A 278 -13.15 -2.12 0.94
CA GLN A 278 -12.66 -2.73 -0.31
C GLN A 278 -12.74 -1.81 -1.53
N THR A 279 -12.57 -0.50 -1.31
CA THR A 279 -12.45 0.50 -2.38
C THR A 279 -11.07 1.13 -2.39
N LEU A 280 -10.60 1.60 -3.54
CA LEU A 280 -9.30 2.26 -3.69
C LEU A 280 -9.10 3.41 -2.69
N LEU A 281 -10.11 4.27 -2.52
CA LEU A 281 -10.04 5.38 -1.57
C LEU A 281 -9.91 4.88 -0.12
N SER A 282 -10.66 3.85 0.25
CA SER A 282 -10.60 3.28 1.60
C SER A 282 -9.25 2.62 1.89
N VAL A 283 -8.63 1.93 0.93
CA VAL A 283 -7.34 1.28 1.14
C VAL A 283 -6.19 2.30 1.23
N VAL A 284 -6.28 3.42 0.50
CA VAL A 284 -5.33 4.55 0.66
C VAL A 284 -5.48 5.18 2.04
N ALA A 285 -6.71 5.43 2.48
CA ALA A 285 -6.99 6.00 3.80
C ALA A 285 -6.51 5.09 4.94
N ASP A 286 -6.84 3.79 4.87
CA ASP A 286 -6.38 2.78 5.83
C ASP A 286 -4.84 2.70 5.83
N GLY A 287 -4.19 2.68 4.67
CA GLY A 287 -2.74 2.65 4.56
C GLY A 287 -2.08 3.86 5.23
N ALA A 288 -2.57 5.06 4.94
CA ALA A 288 -2.06 6.29 5.54
C ALA A 288 -2.25 6.30 7.07
N ALA A 289 -3.44 5.93 7.55
CA ALA A 289 -3.74 5.84 8.97
C ALA A 289 -2.83 4.81 9.68
N ALA A 290 -2.61 3.64 9.08
CA ALA A 290 -1.77 2.60 9.65
C ALA A 290 -0.29 3.02 9.71
N GLY A 291 0.23 3.67 8.65
CA GLY A 291 1.58 4.23 8.65
C GLY A 291 1.77 5.28 9.74
N GLN A 292 0.83 6.22 9.88
CA GLN A 292 0.85 7.23 10.95
C GLN A 292 0.77 6.60 12.35
N ALA A 293 -0.10 5.61 12.53
CA ALA A 293 -0.26 4.92 13.80
C ALA A 293 1.02 4.14 14.19
N ALA A 294 1.66 3.48 13.23
CA ALA A 294 2.94 2.80 13.43
C ALA A 294 4.05 3.78 13.84
N VAL A 295 4.17 4.93 13.15
CA VAL A 295 5.12 6.00 13.51
C VAL A 295 4.87 6.51 14.94
N ALA A 296 3.60 6.69 15.31
CA ALA A 296 3.21 7.17 16.62
C ALA A 296 3.52 6.16 17.74
N ALA A 297 3.35 4.86 17.48
CA ALA A 297 3.65 3.80 18.44
C ALA A 297 5.13 3.71 18.82
N LEU A 298 6.03 4.19 17.94
CA LEU A 298 7.46 4.25 18.19
C LEU A 298 7.92 5.52 18.93
N ARG A 299 7.01 6.44 19.27
CA ARG A 299 7.36 7.61 20.09
C ARG A 299 7.50 7.21 21.56
N PRO A 300 8.56 7.64 22.27
CA PRO A 300 8.71 7.33 23.68
C PRO A 300 7.57 7.94 24.50
N ALA A 301 6.95 7.13 25.35
CA ALA A 301 5.95 7.58 26.31
C ALA A 301 6.61 8.52 27.34
N GLY A 302 6.44 9.83 27.18
CA GLY A 302 6.88 10.84 28.16
C GLY A 302 8.03 11.76 27.75
N GLY A 303 8.48 11.76 26.50
CA GLY A 303 9.46 12.74 26.01
C GLY A 303 8.78 13.93 25.34
N GLY A 304 9.03 15.15 25.82
CA GLY A 304 8.88 16.37 25.00
C GLY A 304 9.65 16.25 23.68
N PRO A 305 9.46 17.17 22.72
CA PRO A 305 9.92 16.99 21.34
C PRO A 305 11.36 16.49 21.31
N ALA A 306 11.52 15.24 20.89
CA ALA A 306 12.82 14.60 20.77
C ALA A 306 13.68 15.53 19.90
N GLY A 307 14.87 15.88 20.42
CA GLY A 307 15.81 16.77 19.74
C GLY A 307 15.92 16.38 18.27
N GLY A 308 15.74 17.38 17.40
CA GLY A 308 15.66 17.21 15.96
C GLY A 308 16.83 16.38 15.46
N GLY A 309 16.53 15.13 15.08
CA GLY A 309 17.41 14.38 14.21
C GLY A 309 17.58 15.18 12.91
N LEU A 310 18.82 15.23 12.42
CA LEU A 310 19.18 15.91 11.18
C LEU A 310 18.26 15.41 10.04
N ARG A 311 17.38 16.28 9.54
CA ARG A 311 16.50 16.00 8.40
C ARG A 311 17.23 16.39 7.13
N ILE A 312 17.54 15.42 6.27
CA ILE A 312 18.02 15.69 4.91
C ILE A 312 16.76 15.86 4.05
N VAL A 313 16.56 17.06 3.50
CA VAL A 313 15.48 17.35 2.55
C VAL A 313 16.12 17.57 1.19
N ASP A 314 15.78 16.74 0.22
CA ASP A 314 16.17 16.91 -1.17
C ASP A 314 15.23 17.92 -1.85
N PRO A 315 15.72 19.12 -2.24
CA PRO A 315 14.89 20.14 -2.86
C PRO A 315 14.48 19.80 -4.30
N THR A 316 14.99 18.71 -4.88
CA THR A 316 14.61 18.23 -6.23
C THR A 316 13.23 17.58 -6.25
N PHE A 317 12.69 17.23 -5.08
CA PHE A 317 11.30 16.81 -4.90
C PHE A 317 10.49 18.00 -4.35
N GLY A 318 9.75 18.63 -5.26
CA GLY A 318 8.97 19.83 -4.98
C GLY A 318 7.94 19.62 -3.87
N VAL A 319 8.08 20.39 -2.80
CA VAL A 319 6.95 20.72 -1.92
C VAL A 319 6.27 21.94 -2.53
N LEU A 320 5.01 21.81 -2.95
CA LEU A 320 4.17 22.95 -3.24
C LEU A 320 3.89 23.70 -1.93
N PRO A 321 4.09 25.02 -1.86
CA PRO A 321 3.70 25.79 -0.70
C PRO A 321 2.21 26.10 -0.83
N ASP A 322 1.35 25.34 -0.17
CA ASP A 322 0.01 25.80 0.19
C ASP A 322 -0.40 25.12 1.51
N ASP A 323 -0.21 25.87 2.59
CA ASP A 323 -1.10 25.93 3.74
C ASP A 323 -0.66 27.14 4.57
N ALA A 324 -1.24 28.29 4.23
CA ALA A 324 -1.27 29.44 5.12
C ALA A 324 -2.18 29.08 6.31
N ASP A 325 -1.79 29.56 7.50
CA ASP A 325 -2.51 29.47 8.78
C ASP A 325 -2.27 28.20 9.63
N VAL A 326 -1.00 28.00 10.04
CA VAL A 326 -0.69 27.25 11.27
C VAL A 326 -0.14 28.21 12.33
N GLU A 327 -0.93 28.46 13.37
CA GLU A 327 -0.47 29.13 14.59
C GLU A 327 0.69 28.35 15.23
N VAL A 328 1.89 28.90 15.13
CA VAL A 328 3.09 28.39 15.81
C VAL A 328 3.00 28.71 17.30
N ARG A 329 2.79 27.70 18.16
CA ARG A 329 2.89 27.85 19.62
C ARG A 329 4.34 27.68 20.07
N ALA A 330 4.81 28.66 20.86
CA ALA A 330 6.17 28.78 21.35
C ALA A 330 6.57 27.63 22.30
N GLY A 331 7.67 26.94 21.94
CA GLY A 331 8.27 25.87 22.73
C GLY A 331 9.78 25.72 22.55
N GLY A 332 10.48 26.77 22.08
CA GLY A 332 11.93 26.79 21.95
C GLY A 332 12.46 28.22 21.86
N THR A 333 13.59 28.52 22.50
CA THR A 333 14.19 29.87 22.56
C THR A 333 14.97 30.26 21.30
N ALA A 334 14.76 29.58 20.18
CA ALA A 334 15.55 29.79 18.98
C ALA A 334 14.64 29.97 17.75
N ASP A 335 14.87 31.06 17.04
CA ASP A 335 14.10 31.54 15.89
C ASP A 335 14.64 30.92 14.58
N TRP A 336 13.86 30.95 13.51
CA TRP A 336 14.17 30.37 12.18
C TRP A 336 15.40 31.01 11.48
N THR A 337 16.07 31.94 12.15
CA THR A 337 17.15 32.77 11.62
C THR A 337 18.56 32.20 11.81
N GLN A 338 18.70 31.05 12.47
CA GLN A 338 19.99 30.36 12.68
C GLN A 338 20.27 29.34 11.57
N VAL A 339 20.75 29.83 10.42
CA VAL A 339 21.00 29.05 9.20
C VAL A 339 22.50 28.96 8.90
N ALA A 340 22.97 27.81 8.44
CA ALA A 340 24.32 27.60 7.92
C ALA A 340 24.29 27.07 6.48
N LEU A 341 25.38 27.29 5.76
CA LEU A 341 25.67 26.71 4.45
C LEU A 341 26.82 25.73 4.59
N PHE A 342 26.71 24.56 3.94
CA PHE A 342 27.75 23.54 3.96
C PHE A 342 28.02 22.97 2.57
N THR A 343 29.28 23.03 2.10
CA THR A 343 29.69 22.53 0.78
C THR A 343 30.73 21.40 0.87
N ASN A 344 30.76 20.53 -0.14
CA ASN A 344 31.81 19.54 -0.33
C ASN A 344 33.11 20.12 -0.93
N SER A 345 33.24 21.45 -1.02
CA SER A 345 34.46 22.13 -1.48
C SER A 345 34.75 22.02 -2.97
N LYS A 346 33.78 21.56 -3.75
CA LYS A 346 33.80 21.78 -5.19
C LYS A 346 33.55 23.27 -5.49
N PRO A 347 34.28 23.89 -6.44
CA PRO A 347 34.12 25.31 -6.75
C PRO A 347 32.67 25.69 -7.10
N ASN A 348 32.01 24.91 -7.96
CA ASN A 348 30.62 25.17 -8.39
C ASN A 348 29.62 25.13 -7.22
N ALA A 349 29.70 24.10 -6.37
CA ALA A 349 28.86 23.96 -5.19
C ALA A 349 29.09 25.12 -4.20
N THR A 350 30.34 25.56 -4.06
CA THR A 350 30.72 26.69 -3.19
C THR A 350 30.17 28.01 -3.70
N GLU A 351 30.29 28.27 -5.00
CA GLU A 351 29.76 29.47 -5.65
C GLU A 351 28.22 29.51 -5.60
N LEU A 352 27.57 28.38 -5.88
CA LEU A 352 26.12 28.23 -5.76
C LEU A 352 25.63 28.57 -4.35
N LEU A 353 26.24 27.97 -3.32
CA LEU A 353 25.84 28.23 -1.93
C LEU A 353 26.07 29.68 -1.53
N ARG A 354 27.15 30.32 -1.99
CA ARG A 354 27.36 31.75 -1.72
C ARG A 354 26.25 32.60 -2.33
N GLY A 355 25.89 32.36 -3.60
CA GLY A 355 24.80 33.07 -4.26
C GLY A 355 23.43 32.81 -3.62
N VAL A 356 23.17 31.59 -3.16
CA VAL A 356 21.97 31.25 -2.38
C VAL A 356 22.00 31.97 -1.03
N GLY A 357 23.14 31.97 -0.33
CA GLY A 357 23.33 32.65 0.95
C GLY A 357 23.04 34.14 0.91
N GLU A 358 23.55 34.84 -0.11
CA GLU A 358 23.29 36.26 -0.31
C GLU A 358 21.79 36.54 -0.51
N ARG A 359 21.10 35.70 -1.27
CA ARG A 359 19.64 35.81 -1.46
C ARG A 359 18.88 35.52 -0.18
N LEU A 360 19.31 34.52 0.58
CA LEU A 360 18.71 34.16 1.87
C LEU A 360 18.84 35.30 2.87
N GLN A 361 20.02 35.91 2.99
CA GLN A 361 20.26 37.07 3.86
C GLN A 361 19.50 38.33 3.42
N ALA A 362 19.31 38.52 2.11
CA ALA A 362 18.54 39.65 1.60
C ALA A 362 17.02 39.48 1.79
N HIS A 363 16.53 38.23 1.75
CA HIS A 363 15.11 37.91 1.83
C HIS A 363 14.62 37.74 3.27
N TRP A 364 15.43 37.10 4.11
CA TRP A 364 15.20 36.89 5.52
C TRP A 364 16.33 37.59 6.29
N ASP A 365 16.02 38.42 7.29
CA ASP A 365 17.00 39.19 8.08
C ASP A 365 17.90 38.26 8.94
N LEU A 366 18.75 37.48 8.25
CA LEU A 366 19.65 36.47 8.82
C LEU A 366 20.93 37.16 9.26
N ARG A 367 20.95 37.60 10.52
CA ARG A 367 22.09 38.32 11.12
C ARG A 367 23.37 37.49 11.20
N ASP A 368 23.25 36.16 11.23
CA ASP A 368 24.37 35.24 11.34
C ASP A 368 24.16 34.02 10.43
N LEU A 369 24.74 34.07 9.22
CA LEU A 369 24.73 32.97 8.26
C LEU A 369 26.05 32.22 8.36
N GLY A 370 26.02 31.01 8.91
CA GLY A 370 27.21 30.16 9.00
C GLY A 370 27.66 29.68 7.63
N PHE A 371 28.97 29.50 7.44
CA PHE A 371 29.51 28.86 6.25
C PHE A 371 30.62 27.89 6.64
N ALA A 372 30.50 26.64 6.21
CA ALA A 372 31.53 25.63 6.36
C ALA A 372 31.72 24.84 5.06
N SER A 373 32.91 24.26 4.91
CA SER A 373 33.27 23.44 3.78
C SER A 373 34.18 22.30 4.23
N LYS A 374 34.15 21.18 3.51
CA LYS A 374 35.12 20.10 3.72
C LYS A 374 36.55 20.56 3.38
N ASP A 375 37.55 19.81 3.78
CA ASP A 375 38.91 20.04 3.26
C ASP A 375 39.08 19.48 1.83
N ASN A 376 38.33 18.42 1.51
CA ASN A 376 38.37 17.74 0.23
C ASN A 376 37.00 17.11 -0.09
N ALA A 377 36.57 17.20 -1.35
CA ALA A 377 35.31 16.62 -1.83
C ALA A 377 35.24 15.10 -1.65
N SER A 378 36.38 14.42 -1.70
CA SER A 378 36.47 12.95 -1.54
C SER A 378 36.61 12.49 -0.09
N ALA A 379 36.73 13.40 0.88
CA ALA A 379 36.87 13.06 2.30
C ALA A 379 35.56 13.32 3.06
N ALA A 380 35.36 12.64 4.18
CA ALA A 380 34.30 12.99 5.13
C ALA A 380 34.56 14.39 5.73
N ALA A 381 33.51 15.05 6.21
CA ALA A 381 33.71 16.30 6.95
C ALA A 381 34.39 15.97 8.28
N ASP A 382 35.29 16.81 8.73
CA ASP A 382 35.90 16.63 10.04
C ASP A 382 34.85 16.78 11.14
N LYS A 383 35.11 16.12 12.26
CA LYS A 383 34.17 16.07 13.38
C LYS A 383 33.94 17.45 13.98
N ASP A 384 34.95 18.31 14.02
CA ASP A 384 34.86 19.63 14.64
C ASP A 384 33.92 20.53 13.83
N THR A 385 33.95 20.45 12.50
CA THR A 385 33.00 21.12 11.60
C THR A 385 31.56 20.64 11.82
N ILE A 386 31.35 19.33 11.95
CA ILE A 386 30.00 18.76 12.21
C ILE A 386 29.49 19.19 13.59
N ASP A 387 30.34 19.12 14.60
CA ASP A 387 30.01 19.51 15.97
C ASP A 387 29.69 21.00 16.05
N TRP A 388 30.47 21.86 15.36
CA TRP A 388 30.17 23.28 15.24
C TRP A 388 28.84 23.55 14.54
N LEU A 389 28.56 22.93 13.39
CA LEU A 389 27.30 23.11 12.66
C LEU A 389 26.09 22.71 13.51
N SER A 390 26.17 21.55 14.17
CA SER A 390 25.08 21.00 14.96
C SER A 390 24.80 21.79 16.26
N GLN A 391 25.82 22.44 16.83
CA GLN A 391 25.68 23.22 18.06
C GLN A 391 25.20 24.65 17.82
N ASN A 392 25.53 25.25 16.67
CA ASN A 392 25.32 26.68 16.43
C ASN A 392 24.16 27.00 15.48
N TYR A 393 23.70 26.04 14.67
CA TYR A 393 22.68 26.28 13.64
C TYR A 393 21.53 25.28 13.71
N LYS A 394 20.32 25.75 13.39
CA LYS A 394 19.10 24.94 13.34
C LYS A 394 18.83 24.35 11.96
N MET A 395 19.35 24.99 10.93
CA MET A 395 19.20 24.59 9.54
C MET A 395 20.55 24.66 8.85
N VAL A 396 20.89 23.62 8.08
CA VAL A 396 22.10 23.60 7.25
C VAL A 396 21.70 23.30 5.81
N VAL A 397 21.93 24.26 4.91
CA VAL A 397 21.73 24.08 3.47
C VAL A 397 23.00 23.45 2.90
N VAL A 398 22.85 22.25 2.33
CA VAL A 398 23.99 21.48 1.82
C VAL A 398 24.01 21.47 0.31
N ALA A 399 25.17 21.76 -0.30
CA ALA A 399 25.41 21.47 -1.71
C ALA A 399 26.49 20.37 -1.86
N VAL A 400 26.09 19.27 -2.49
CA VAL A 400 26.94 18.13 -2.83
C VAL A 400 26.70 17.78 -4.31
N GLY A 401 27.64 18.10 -5.18
CA GLY A 401 27.53 17.81 -6.62
C GLY A 401 28.61 18.50 -7.46
N ASP A 402 28.75 18.08 -8.72
CA ASP A 402 29.44 18.86 -9.77
C ASP A 402 28.56 19.98 -10.31
#